data_AF-A0A5S3R2Q6-F1
#
_entry.id   AF-A0A5S3R2Q6-F1
#
_cell.length_a   1.000
_cell.length_b   1.000
_cell.length_c   1.000
_cell.angle_alpha   90.00
_cell.angle_beta   90.00
_cell.angle_gamma   90.00
#
_symmetry.space_group_name_H-M   'P 1'
#
loop_
_entity.id
_entity.type
_entity.pdbx_description
1 polymer ?
#
loop_
_entity_poly.entity_id
_entity_poly.type
_entity_poly.pdbx_seq_one_letter_code
_entity_poly.pdbx_strand_id
1 'polypeptide(L)'
;MEMQINKQLIKSKRVERAWSQSELAQVSGLSLRTIQRIEKSGTASLESIKALAAVYEVKVIEIQNQPKPKGAKLTRKAAAFFAGTAVMAASVFTLTASAKPVMVDLMLTSQGQTLADIQVLNEEGAFSEIVFSDKLKIRLTSKIEQENQVKIVTEIYSLSSEGQVLIAAPSVTVQHQKQAEVHFDGYQLSLSPNL
;
A
#
# COMPACT_ATOMS: atom_id res chain seq x y z
N MET A 1 -16.11 19.01 21.19
CA MET A 1 -15.03 18.01 21.31
C MET A 1 -13.99 18.28 20.25
N GLU A 2 -12.72 18.38 20.63
CA GLU A 2 -11.61 18.49 19.66
C GLU A 2 -11.11 17.09 19.31
N MET A 3 -10.83 16.86 18.02
CA MET A 3 -10.33 15.59 17.51
C MET A 3 -8.89 15.75 17.01
N GLN A 4 -8.10 14.69 17.15
CA GLN A 4 -6.75 14.60 16.60
C GLN A 4 -6.80 14.35 15.09
N ILE A 5 -6.05 15.13 14.32
CA ILE A 5 -6.05 15.09 12.86
C ILE A 5 -4.65 15.07 12.26
N ASN A 6 -4.54 14.53 11.05
CA ASN A 6 -3.30 14.39 10.34
C ASN A 6 -2.84 15.73 9.76
N LYS A 7 -2.11 16.50 10.56
CA LYS A 7 -1.57 17.81 10.15
C LYS A 7 -0.63 17.74 8.94
N GLN A 8 0.05 16.61 8.71
CA GLN A 8 0.91 16.44 7.54
C GLN A 8 0.08 16.31 6.27
N LEU A 9 -1.04 15.59 6.31
CA LEU A 9 -1.97 15.48 5.19
C LEU A 9 -2.59 16.84 4.83
N ILE A 10 -3.01 17.62 5.83
CA ILE A 10 -3.58 18.96 5.59
C ILE A 10 -2.54 19.87 4.93
N LYS A 11 -1.30 19.87 5.42
CA LYS A 11 -0.23 20.68 4.86
C LYS A 11 0.14 20.21 3.45
N SER A 12 0.21 18.91 3.18
CA SER A 12 0.55 18.39 1.86
C SER A 12 -0.53 18.70 0.83
N LYS A 13 -1.82 18.50 1.16
CA LYS A 13 -2.96 18.82 0.29
C LYS A 13 -3.04 20.31 -0.05
N ARG A 14 -2.64 21.18 0.89
CA ARG A 14 -2.54 22.62 0.67
C ARG A 14 -1.42 22.97 -0.32
N VAL A 15 -0.23 22.39 -0.13
CA VAL A 15 0.93 22.64 -1.01
C VAL A 15 0.70 22.08 -2.42
N GLU A 16 0.07 20.89 -2.53
CA GLU A 16 -0.33 20.27 -3.80
C GLU A 16 -1.21 21.18 -4.65
N ARG A 17 -2.06 22.00 -4.01
CA ARG A 17 -2.94 22.98 -4.65
C ARG A 17 -2.34 24.38 -4.76
N ALA A 18 -1.05 24.53 -4.44
CA ALA A 18 -0.34 25.81 -4.39
C ALA A 18 -1.02 26.89 -3.52
N TRP A 19 -1.76 26.49 -2.48
CA TRP A 19 -2.45 27.43 -1.60
C TRP A 19 -1.57 27.90 -0.43
N SER A 20 -1.66 29.19 -0.14
CA SER A 20 -1.26 29.79 1.12
C SER A 20 -2.22 29.41 2.25
N GLN A 21 -1.82 29.63 3.51
CA GLN A 21 -2.71 29.38 4.65
C GLN A 21 -3.94 30.29 4.64
N SER A 22 -3.81 31.51 4.09
CA SER A 22 -4.93 32.45 3.90
C SER A 22 -5.90 31.97 2.82
N GLU A 23 -5.40 31.44 1.71
CA GLU A 23 -6.27 30.89 0.66
C GLU A 23 -7.01 29.66 1.17
N LEU A 24 -6.33 28.75 1.90
CA LEU A 24 -7.00 27.61 2.53
C LEU A 24 -8.09 28.05 3.51
N ALA A 25 -7.83 29.08 4.31
CA ALA A 25 -8.81 29.66 5.23
C ALA A 25 -10.05 30.17 4.46
N GLN A 26 -9.84 30.89 3.36
CA GLN A 26 -10.90 31.42 2.52
C GLN A 26 -11.76 30.31 1.90
N VAL A 27 -11.15 29.31 1.26
CA VAL A 27 -11.92 28.24 0.58
C VAL A 27 -12.61 27.30 1.55
N SER A 28 -12.08 27.12 2.76
CA SER A 28 -12.70 26.28 3.80
C SER A 28 -13.71 27.01 4.68
N GLY A 29 -13.85 28.32 4.54
CA GLY A 29 -14.67 29.13 5.44
C GLY A 29 -14.18 29.11 6.89
N LEU A 30 -12.90 28.76 7.12
CA LEU A 30 -12.27 28.75 8.45
C LEU A 30 -11.42 30.00 8.64
N SER A 31 -11.19 30.40 9.90
CA SER A 31 -10.27 31.51 10.18
C SER A 31 -8.81 31.10 9.89
N LEU A 32 -7.97 32.07 9.48
CA LEU A 32 -6.53 31.86 9.32
C LEU A 32 -5.90 31.29 10.61
N ARG A 33 -6.34 31.77 11.78
CA ARG A 33 -5.89 31.27 13.08
C ARG A 33 -6.27 29.81 13.30
N THR A 34 -7.44 29.38 12.82
CA THR A 34 -7.88 27.98 12.85
C THR A 34 -6.97 27.12 11.99
N ILE A 35 -6.69 27.54 10.75
CA ILE A 35 -5.79 26.81 9.84
C ILE A 35 -4.38 26.69 10.44
N GLN A 36 -3.83 27.79 10.93
CA GLN A 36 -2.51 27.80 11.58
C GLN A 36 -2.46 26.88 12.80
N ARG A 37 -3.49 26.91 13.65
CA ARG A 37 -3.59 26.03 14.81
C ARG A 37 -3.68 24.57 14.38
N ILE A 38 -4.48 24.27 13.37
CA ILE A 38 -4.63 22.92 12.80
C ILE A 38 -3.28 22.41 12.28
N GLU A 39 -2.57 23.20 11.47
CA GLU A 39 -1.26 22.80 10.94
C GLU A 39 -0.17 22.69 12.03
N LYS A 40 -0.28 23.45 13.14
CA LYS A 40 0.68 23.42 14.24
C LYS A 40 0.41 22.28 15.24
N SER A 41 -0.79 22.28 15.81
CA SER A 41 -1.20 21.39 16.91
C SER A 41 -1.78 20.06 16.45
N GLY A 42 -2.36 20.00 15.25
CA GLY A 42 -3.06 18.79 14.77
C GLY A 42 -4.37 18.51 15.48
N THR A 43 -5.02 19.51 16.07
CA THR A 43 -6.36 19.39 16.65
C THR A 43 -7.38 20.30 15.95
N ALA A 44 -8.61 19.80 15.79
CA ALA A 44 -9.70 20.51 15.14
C ALA A 44 -11.07 20.09 15.69
N SER A 45 -12.09 20.96 15.58
CA SER A 45 -13.48 20.57 15.82
C SER A 45 -14.00 19.69 14.69
N LEU A 46 -15.05 18.91 14.93
CA LEU A 46 -15.69 18.10 13.89
C LEU A 46 -16.18 18.96 12.72
N GLU A 47 -16.69 20.16 12.96
CA GLU A 47 -17.10 21.08 11.88
C GLU A 47 -15.90 21.53 11.04
N SER A 48 -14.78 21.87 11.70
CA SER A 48 -13.55 22.24 10.99
C SER A 48 -13.03 21.10 10.13
N ILE A 49 -13.15 19.86 10.60
CA ILE A 49 -12.76 18.67 9.84
C ILE A 49 -13.69 18.46 8.65
N LYS A 50 -15.00 18.60 8.82
CA LYS A 50 -15.98 18.49 7.73
C LYS A 50 -15.74 19.56 6.66
N ALA A 51 -15.45 20.79 7.06
CA ALA A 51 -15.13 21.88 6.14
C ALA A 51 -13.86 21.57 5.31
N LEU A 52 -12.79 21.11 5.97
CA LEU A 52 -11.56 20.71 5.28
C LEU A 52 -11.77 19.48 4.39
N ALA A 53 -12.58 18.51 4.82
CA ALA A 53 -12.93 17.33 4.03
C ALA A 53 -13.67 17.70 2.75
N ALA A 54 -14.63 18.63 2.85
CA ALA A 54 -15.38 19.12 1.69
C ALA A 54 -14.48 19.84 0.69
N VAL A 55 -13.61 20.74 1.14
CA VAL A 55 -12.68 21.47 0.26
C VAL A 55 -11.69 20.55 -0.46
N TYR A 56 -11.22 19.51 0.24
CA TYR A 56 -10.25 18.60 -0.32
C TYR A 56 -10.87 17.42 -1.07
N GLU A 57 -12.21 17.31 -1.07
CA GLU A 57 -12.97 16.20 -1.66
C GLU A 57 -12.53 14.84 -1.12
N VAL A 58 -12.21 14.79 0.18
CA VAL A 58 -11.78 13.57 0.88
C VAL A 58 -12.77 13.18 1.96
N LYS A 59 -12.76 11.92 2.39
CA LYS A 59 -13.59 11.50 3.51
C LYS A 59 -13.06 12.05 4.83
N VAL A 60 -13.96 12.38 5.75
CA VAL A 60 -13.63 12.87 7.11
C VAL A 60 -12.64 11.94 7.83
N ILE A 61 -12.75 10.63 7.61
CA ILE A 61 -11.88 9.62 8.23
C ILE A 61 -10.43 9.68 7.76
N GLU A 62 -10.17 10.21 6.56
CA GLU A 62 -8.82 10.35 6.00
C GLU A 62 -8.07 11.52 6.64
N ILE A 63 -8.80 12.55 7.08
CA ILE A 63 -8.25 13.71 7.80
C ILE A 63 -7.96 13.37 9.27
N GLN A 64 -8.72 12.45 9.87
CA GLN A 64 -8.53 12.05 11.26
C GLN A 64 -7.23 11.27 11.42
N ASN A 65 -6.52 11.49 12.53
CA ASN A 65 -5.33 10.70 12.86
C ASN A 65 -5.76 9.29 13.23
N GLN A 66 -5.78 8.39 12.26
CA GLN A 66 -5.53 6.99 12.55
C GLN A 66 -4.00 6.79 12.59
N PRO A 67 -3.48 6.01 13.55
CA PRO A 67 -2.06 5.73 13.63
C PRO A 67 -1.65 4.99 12.37
N LYS A 68 -1.00 5.69 11.42
CA LYS A 68 -0.21 5.05 10.38
C LYS A 68 0.81 4.16 11.10
N PRO A 69 0.82 2.83 10.88
CA PRO A 69 1.87 2.01 11.44
C PRO A 69 3.19 2.54 10.87
N LYS A 70 4.04 3.08 11.76
CA LYS A 70 5.41 3.42 11.41
C LYS A 70 6.03 2.14 10.87
N GLY A 71 6.32 2.10 9.57
CA GLY A 71 6.98 0.98 8.92
C GLY A 71 8.15 0.54 9.79
N ALA A 72 7.99 -0.61 10.41
CA ALA A 72 9.00 -1.18 11.27
C ALA A 72 10.25 -1.36 10.41
N LYS A 73 11.35 -0.71 10.80
CA LYS A 73 12.67 -1.05 10.26
C LYS A 73 12.87 -2.53 10.57
N LEU A 74 12.72 -3.38 9.55
CA LEU A 74 12.98 -4.81 9.65
C LEU A 74 14.48 -5.00 9.92
N THR A 75 14.83 -5.09 11.20
CA THR A 75 16.12 -5.61 11.62
C THR A 75 16.08 -7.11 11.33
N ARG A 76 16.82 -7.54 10.32
CA ARG A 76 17.06 -8.94 10.01
C ARG A 76 17.65 -9.62 11.24
N LYS A 77 16.86 -10.43 11.95
CA LYS A 77 17.41 -11.50 12.80
C LYS A 77 17.30 -12.80 12.02
N ALA A 78 18.43 -13.20 11.44
CA ALA A 78 18.63 -14.53 10.89
C ALA A 78 18.44 -15.55 12.02
N ALA A 79 17.45 -16.42 11.88
CA ALA A 79 17.29 -17.58 12.75
C ALA A 79 18.31 -18.64 12.31
N ALA A 80 19.46 -18.67 12.98
CA ALA A 80 20.36 -19.80 12.95
C ALA A 80 19.80 -20.88 13.89
N PHE A 81 19.26 -21.96 13.34
CA PHE A 81 19.00 -23.19 14.11
C PHE A 81 20.15 -24.16 13.82
N PHE A 82 21.14 -24.17 14.71
CA PHE A 82 22.17 -25.21 14.76
C PHE A 82 21.75 -26.29 15.75
N ALA A 83 21.52 -27.50 15.26
CA ALA A 83 21.67 -28.77 15.97
C ALA A 83 21.54 -29.88 14.91
N GLY A 84 22.51 -30.73 14.58
CA GLY A 84 23.87 -30.94 15.00
C GLY A 84 24.21 -32.38 14.59
N THR A 85 25.15 -32.58 13.66
CA THR A 85 26.01 -33.78 13.54
C THR A 85 27.14 -33.56 12.52
N ALA A 86 28.36 -33.69 13.03
CA ALA A 86 29.66 -34.03 12.42
C ALA A 86 29.89 -33.98 10.88
N VAL A 87 30.81 -33.08 10.51
CA VAL A 87 31.90 -33.12 9.50
C VAL A 87 31.89 -34.24 8.44
N MET A 88 31.82 -33.87 7.15
CA MET A 88 32.86 -34.15 6.11
C MET A 88 32.42 -33.66 4.71
N ALA A 89 33.24 -32.76 4.15
CA ALA A 89 33.44 -32.44 2.74
C ALA A 89 32.24 -32.48 1.76
N ALA A 90 31.65 -31.31 1.53
CA ALA A 90 31.46 -30.84 0.16
C ALA A 90 31.36 -29.32 0.22
N SER A 91 32.16 -28.67 -0.61
CA SER A 91 32.02 -27.27 -1.00
C SER A 91 30.59 -27.06 -1.50
N VAL A 92 29.65 -26.78 -0.60
CA VAL A 92 28.32 -26.33 -1.01
C VAL A 92 28.57 -24.89 -1.44
N PHE A 93 28.87 -24.74 -2.73
CA PHE A 93 28.51 -23.56 -3.49
C PHE A 93 27.08 -23.23 -3.06
N THR A 94 26.91 -22.24 -2.19
CA THR A 94 25.61 -21.59 -2.09
C THR A 94 25.46 -20.91 -3.43
N LEU A 95 24.87 -21.62 -4.39
CA LEU A 95 24.28 -21.04 -5.58
C LEU A 95 23.44 -19.90 -5.02
N THR A 96 23.94 -18.68 -5.17
CA THR A 96 23.13 -17.50 -5.04
C THR A 96 22.06 -17.72 -6.10
N ALA A 97 20.88 -18.17 -5.68
CA ALA A 97 19.74 -18.28 -6.57
C ALA A 97 19.64 -16.91 -7.21
N SER A 98 20.00 -16.82 -8.50
CA SER A 98 19.82 -15.62 -9.29
C SER A 98 18.32 -15.55 -9.50
N ALA A 99 17.60 -15.01 -8.51
CA ALA A 99 16.18 -14.81 -8.59
C ALA A 99 15.97 -13.88 -9.79
N LYS A 100 15.35 -14.40 -10.85
CA LYS A 100 15.06 -13.60 -12.03
C LYS A 100 13.97 -12.60 -11.62
N PRO A 101 14.19 -11.30 -11.82
CA PRO A 101 13.14 -10.33 -11.58
C PRO A 101 12.01 -10.54 -12.58
N VAL A 102 10.78 -10.49 -12.10
CA VAL A 102 9.55 -10.47 -12.89
C VAL A 102 8.91 -9.11 -12.65
N MET A 103 8.72 -8.32 -13.70
CA MET A 103 7.90 -7.12 -13.61
C MET A 103 6.44 -7.53 -13.69
N VAL A 104 5.59 -6.98 -12.82
CA VAL A 104 4.14 -7.21 -12.88
C VAL A 104 3.44 -5.88 -12.85
N ASP A 105 2.77 -5.57 -13.95
CA ASP A 105 1.84 -4.44 -14.00
C ASP A 105 0.57 -4.85 -13.24
N LEU A 106 0.19 -4.03 -12.27
CA LEU A 106 -0.93 -4.25 -11.40
C LEU A 106 -1.86 -3.04 -11.46
N MET A 107 -3.07 -3.25 -11.97
CA MET A 107 -4.11 -2.23 -12.02
C MET A 107 -5.27 -2.65 -11.14
N LEU A 108 -5.58 -1.83 -10.12
CA LEU A 108 -6.72 -2.01 -9.25
C LEU A 108 -7.82 -1.02 -9.66
N THR A 109 -9.00 -1.54 -9.96
CA THR A 109 -10.18 -0.74 -10.27
C THR A 109 -11.32 -1.08 -9.31
N SER A 110 -12.20 -0.12 -9.06
CA SER A 110 -13.45 -0.34 -8.33
C SER A 110 -14.55 0.50 -8.95
N GLN A 111 -15.71 -0.11 -9.21
CA GLN A 111 -16.86 0.56 -9.84
C GLN A 111 -16.50 1.31 -11.14
N GLY A 112 -15.55 0.79 -11.92
CA GLY A 112 -15.07 1.40 -13.17
C GLY A 112 -14.07 2.55 -13.01
N GLN A 113 -13.68 2.91 -11.79
CA GLN A 113 -12.63 3.90 -11.53
C GLN A 113 -11.31 3.20 -11.18
N THR A 114 -10.21 3.61 -11.84
CA THR A 114 -8.86 3.16 -11.49
C THR A 114 -8.45 3.73 -10.13
N LEU A 115 -8.21 2.84 -9.17
CA LEU A 115 -7.73 3.17 -7.83
C LEU A 115 -6.21 3.14 -7.73
N ALA A 116 -5.57 2.26 -8.51
CA ALA A 116 -4.13 2.18 -8.60
C ALA A 116 -3.70 1.56 -9.93
N ASP A 117 -2.56 2.02 -10.43
CA ASP A 117 -1.84 1.48 -11.57
C ASP A 117 -0.36 1.53 -11.20
N ILE A 118 0.23 0.37 -10.93
CA ILE A 118 1.58 0.24 -10.39
C ILE A 118 2.36 -0.85 -11.11
N GLN A 119 3.65 -0.61 -11.29
CA GLN A 119 4.58 -1.63 -11.75
C GLN A 119 5.32 -2.20 -10.56
N VAL A 120 5.26 -3.51 -10.39
CA VAL A 120 5.84 -4.22 -9.26
C VAL A 120 6.99 -5.07 -9.77
N LEU A 121 8.20 -4.70 -9.40
CA LEU A 121 9.36 -5.57 -9.53
C LEU A 121 9.25 -6.65 -8.44
N ASN A 122 9.05 -7.89 -8.86
CA ASN A 122 8.96 -9.03 -7.96
C ASN A 122 10.09 -10.01 -8.26
N GLU A 123 10.87 -10.38 -7.25
CA GLU A 123 11.87 -11.44 -7.40
C GLU A 123 11.16 -12.80 -7.42
N GLU A 124 11.58 -13.69 -8.33
CA GLU A 124 10.98 -15.02 -8.45
C GLU A 124 10.93 -15.76 -7.09
N GLY A 125 9.72 -16.14 -6.67
CA GLY A 125 9.46 -16.84 -5.42
C GLY A 125 9.44 -15.95 -4.16
N ALA A 126 9.77 -14.66 -4.26
CA ALA A 126 9.63 -13.70 -3.18
C ALA A 126 8.25 -13.03 -3.21
N PHE A 127 7.77 -12.57 -2.06
CA PHE A 127 6.55 -11.77 -2.00
C PHE A 127 6.87 -10.27 -2.07
N SER A 128 6.11 -9.55 -2.88
CA SER A 128 6.05 -8.09 -2.90
C SER A 128 4.79 -7.65 -2.16
N GLU A 129 4.93 -6.81 -1.14
CA GLU A 129 3.79 -6.27 -0.37
C GLU A 129 3.40 -4.90 -0.91
N ILE A 130 2.09 -4.74 -1.15
CA ILE A 130 1.51 -3.55 -1.74
C ILE A 130 0.33 -3.15 -0.85
N VAL A 131 0.29 -1.90 -0.39
CA VAL A 131 -0.77 -1.38 0.48
C VAL A 131 -1.52 -0.26 -0.25
N PHE A 132 -2.83 -0.42 -0.38
CA PHE A 132 -3.74 0.54 -0.99
C PHE A 132 -4.58 1.24 0.09
N SER A 133 -4.40 2.56 0.19
CA SER A 133 -5.26 3.48 0.95
C SER A 133 -5.57 3.03 2.39
N ASP A 134 -4.62 2.36 3.06
CA ASP A 134 -4.74 1.80 4.42
C ASP A 134 -5.96 0.87 4.64
N LYS A 135 -6.58 0.37 3.56
CA LYS A 135 -7.77 -0.50 3.58
C LYS A 135 -7.53 -1.86 2.96
N LEU A 136 -6.57 -1.94 2.04
CA LEU A 136 -6.30 -3.14 1.27
C LEU A 136 -4.80 -3.38 1.25
N LYS A 137 -4.40 -4.62 1.48
CA LYS A 137 -3.01 -5.04 1.35
C LYS A 137 -2.97 -6.26 0.44
N ILE A 138 -2.15 -6.21 -0.59
CA ILE A 138 -1.94 -7.32 -1.51
C ILE A 138 -0.49 -7.76 -1.36
N ARG A 139 -0.28 -9.02 -1.01
CA ARG A 139 1.03 -9.66 -1.19
C ARG A 139 1.01 -10.42 -2.48
N LEU A 140 1.97 -10.16 -3.34
CA LEU A 140 2.09 -10.77 -4.65
C LEU A 140 3.36 -11.60 -4.70
N THR A 141 3.25 -12.85 -5.10
CA THR A 141 4.39 -13.75 -5.32
C THR A 141 4.31 -14.27 -6.75
N SER A 142 5.36 -14.03 -7.53
CA SER A 142 5.47 -14.51 -8.91
C SER A 142 6.45 -15.66 -8.97
N LYS A 143 6.11 -16.69 -9.73
CA LYS A 143 7.01 -17.81 -10.02
C LYS A 143 6.95 -18.11 -11.52
N ILE A 144 8.09 -18.25 -12.16
CA ILE A 144 8.16 -18.63 -13.56
C ILE A 144 7.94 -20.16 -13.60
N GLU A 145 6.84 -20.62 -14.22
CA GLU A 145 6.55 -22.06 -14.36
C GLU A 145 7.10 -22.64 -15.67
N GLN A 146 7.10 -21.84 -16.75
CA GLN A 146 7.64 -22.17 -18.07
C GLN A 146 8.28 -20.91 -18.68
N GLU A 147 9.05 -21.03 -19.78
CA GLU A 147 9.80 -19.91 -20.38
C GLU A 147 8.98 -18.62 -20.62
N ASN A 148 7.67 -18.72 -20.80
CA ASN A 148 6.79 -17.57 -21.06
C ASN A 148 5.54 -17.53 -20.16
N GLN A 149 5.54 -18.29 -19.07
CA GLN A 149 4.37 -18.44 -18.20
C GLN A 149 4.73 -18.19 -16.74
N VAL A 150 4.03 -17.22 -16.14
CA VAL A 150 4.24 -16.79 -14.76
C VAL A 150 3.01 -17.15 -13.94
N LYS A 151 3.21 -17.89 -12.86
CA LYS A 151 2.22 -18.09 -11.82
C LYS A 151 2.32 -16.95 -10.83
N ILE A 152 1.23 -16.20 -10.70
CA ILE A 152 1.10 -15.10 -9.77
C ILE A 152 0.12 -15.52 -8.68
N VAL A 153 0.61 -15.58 -7.45
CA VAL A 153 -0.21 -15.82 -6.26
C VAL A 153 -0.38 -14.48 -5.56
N THR A 154 -1.62 -14.13 -5.26
CA THR A 154 -1.94 -12.91 -4.52
C THR A 154 -2.61 -13.28 -3.20
N GLU A 155 -2.18 -12.70 -2.09
CA GLU A 155 -2.87 -12.72 -0.81
C GLU A 155 -3.43 -11.33 -0.55
N ILE A 156 -4.74 -11.21 -0.54
CA ILE A 156 -5.47 -9.96 -0.43
C ILE A 156 -6.03 -9.88 0.99
N TYR A 157 -5.63 -8.85 1.71
CA TYR A 157 -6.04 -8.57 3.08
C TYR A 157 -6.85 -7.28 3.14
N SER A 158 -7.95 -7.30 3.87
CA SER A 158 -8.62 -6.10 4.35
C SER A 158 -7.91 -5.60 5.60
N LEU A 159 -7.58 -4.31 5.60
CA LEU A 159 -6.96 -3.62 6.73
C LEU A 159 -8.06 -2.89 7.50
N SER A 160 -8.19 -3.21 8.78
CA SER A 160 -9.13 -2.59 9.70
C SER A 160 -8.43 -2.18 11.01
N SER A 161 -9.14 -1.44 11.86
CA SER A 161 -8.65 -1.11 13.21
C SER A 161 -8.41 -2.32 14.10
N GLU A 162 -9.04 -3.46 13.80
CA GLU A 162 -8.93 -4.71 14.56
C GLU A 162 -7.79 -5.62 14.06
N GLY A 163 -7.14 -5.24 12.95
CA GLY A 163 -6.04 -6.01 12.37
C GLY A 163 -6.21 -6.22 10.87
N GLN A 164 -5.46 -7.20 10.35
CA GLN A 164 -5.46 -7.56 8.93
C GLN A 164 -6.19 -8.89 8.77
N VAL A 165 -7.24 -8.90 7.94
CA VAL A 165 -8.03 -10.09 7.66
C VAL A 165 -7.79 -10.51 6.22
N LEU A 166 -7.35 -11.75 6.00
CA LEU A 166 -7.22 -12.30 4.65
C LEU A 166 -8.63 -12.46 4.05
N ILE A 167 -8.91 -11.74 2.97
CA ILE A 167 -10.22 -11.77 2.29
C ILE A 167 -10.20 -12.67 1.06
N ALA A 168 -9.05 -12.81 0.39
CA ALA A 168 -8.90 -13.69 -0.77
C ALA A 168 -7.44 -14.09 -0.97
N ALA A 169 -7.20 -15.28 -1.53
CA ALA A 169 -5.88 -15.74 -1.91
C ALA A 169 -5.85 -16.33 -3.34
N PRO A 170 -6.18 -15.56 -4.38
CA PRO A 170 -6.26 -16.09 -5.73
C PRO A 170 -4.87 -16.38 -6.30
N SER A 171 -4.78 -17.50 -7.03
CA SER A 171 -3.61 -17.85 -7.83
C SER A 171 -4.00 -17.91 -9.30
N VAL A 172 -3.28 -17.17 -10.13
CA VAL A 172 -3.48 -17.14 -11.59
C VAL A 172 -2.19 -17.51 -12.29
N THR A 173 -2.29 -18.28 -13.36
CA THR A 173 -1.16 -18.58 -14.23
C THR A 173 -1.36 -17.84 -15.55
N VAL A 174 -0.45 -16.93 -15.87
CA VAL A 174 -0.59 -15.93 -16.93
C VAL A 174 0.60 -16.01 -17.86
N GLN A 175 0.39 -15.81 -19.15
CA GLN A 175 1.49 -15.71 -20.11
C GLN A 175 2.10 -14.29 -20.07
N HIS A 176 3.38 -14.17 -20.43
CA HIS A 176 4.03 -12.87 -20.62
C HIS A 176 3.18 -11.94 -21.50
N GLN A 177 3.07 -10.67 -21.09
CA GLN A 177 2.27 -9.62 -21.75
C GLN A 177 0.78 -9.91 -21.89
N LYS A 178 0.25 -10.94 -21.21
CA LYS A 178 -1.20 -11.16 -21.11
C LYS A 178 -1.70 -10.67 -19.76
N GLN A 179 -2.95 -10.22 -19.75
CA GLN A 179 -3.63 -9.75 -18.55
C GLN A 179 -4.44 -10.90 -17.94
N ALA A 180 -4.34 -11.05 -16.63
CA ALA A 180 -5.27 -11.82 -15.83
C ALA A 180 -6.06 -10.89 -14.93
N GLU A 181 -7.32 -11.24 -14.70
CA GLU A 181 -8.24 -10.45 -13.89
C GLU A 181 -8.74 -11.25 -12.71
N VAL A 182 -8.72 -10.62 -11.54
CA VAL A 182 -9.22 -11.16 -10.29
C VAL A 182 -10.28 -10.22 -9.77
N HIS A 183 -11.48 -10.72 -9.58
CA HIS A 183 -12.60 -9.97 -9.04
C HIS A 183 -12.83 -10.35 -7.58
N PHE A 184 -12.89 -9.36 -6.69
CA PHE A 184 -13.15 -9.58 -5.26
C PHE A 184 -13.78 -8.34 -4.65
N ASP A 185 -14.80 -8.50 -3.79
CA ASP A 185 -15.38 -7.42 -2.97
C ASP A 185 -15.66 -6.09 -3.72
N GLY A 186 -16.11 -6.15 -4.99
CA GLY A 186 -16.36 -4.97 -5.83
C GLY A 186 -15.11 -4.29 -6.40
N TYR A 187 -13.95 -4.91 -6.24
CA TYR A 187 -12.69 -4.57 -6.89
C TYR A 187 -12.38 -5.54 -8.03
N GLN A 188 -11.69 -5.02 -9.04
CA GLN A 188 -11.12 -5.79 -10.13
C GLN A 188 -9.62 -5.48 -10.19
N LEU A 189 -8.83 -6.52 -9.94
CA LEU A 189 -7.37 -6.51 -9.96
C LEU A 189 -6.90 -7.15 -11.25
N SER A 190 -6.24 -6.35 -12.07
CA SER A 190 -5.59 -6.79 -13.30
C SER A 190 -4.10 -6.99 -13.07
N LEU A 191 -3.57 -8.10 -13.56
CA LEU A 191 -2.18 -8.52 -13.38
C LEU A 191 -1.60 -8.90 -14.75
N SER A 192 -0.53 -8.22 -15.15
CA SER A 192 0.15 -8.50 -16.42
C SER A 192 1.66 -8.66 -16.17
N PRO A 193 2.21 -9.88 -16.26
CA PRO A 193 3.64 -10.09 -16.11
C PRO A 193 4.40 -9.63 -17.35
N ASN A 194 5.54 -8.99 -17.12
CA ASN A 194 6.52 -8.57 -18.10
C ASN A 194 7.90 -9.11 -17.65
N LEU A 195 8.41 -10.07 -18.41
CA LEU A 195 9.62 -10.87 -18.17
C LEU A 195 10.80 -10.23 -18.91
#